data_AF-X1CHK1-F1
#
_entry.id   AF-X1CHK1-F1
#
_cell.length_a   1.000
_cell.length_b   1.000
_cell.length_c   1.000
_cell.angle_alpha   90.00
_cell.angle_beta   90.00
_cell.angle_gamma   90.00
#
_symmetry.space_group_name_H-M   'P 1'
#
loop_
_entity.id
_entity.type
_entity.pdbx_description
1 polymer ?
#
loop_
_entity_poly.entity_id
_entity_poly.type
_entity_poly.pdbx_seq_one_letter_code
_entity_poly.pdbx_strand_id
1 'polypeptide(L)'
;GKVEVSYRLVPRGVKNYFYNMDISNDEELKNVKEKIKSKVSFLTNSCDNKSNLNYASNIDYEPIDWHIDFKSGYRWDKKTWYKRIKYGHTLGVDIKVPWELSRFQYLIALGQAYVITRDEKYSLEYIYQITDWIENNPPWFGVNWVCTMDVAIRAANLVLSLSFFKNSKLITDKLLFYFTKNIYIHGKHIINNLEYGPITSNHYLSDISGLLFISELFSEFDMGRKWKKFAIKELKKEMAKQVYDDGVDFEASTCYHRLVLELFFYCTLFAIKNSPEFK
;
A
#
# COMPACT_ATOMS: atom_id res chain seq x y z
N GLY A 1 27.42 26.07 21.20
CA GLY A 1 28.31 25.27 20.34
C GLY A 1 27.52 24.78 19.15
N LYS A 2 28.01 24.99 17.92
CA LYS A 2 27.37 24.42 16.73
C LYS A 2 27.69 22.92 16.72
N VAL A 3 26.65 22.08 16.86
CA VAL A 3 26.78 20.63 16.70
C VAL A 3 26.65 20.36 15.21
N GLU A 4 27.74 19.91 14.59
CA GLU A 4 27.74 19.40 13.23
C GLU A 4 27.11 18.01 13.25
N VAL A 5 25.82 17.92 12.91
CA VAL A 5 25.12 16.63 12.79
C VAL A 5 25.49 16.05 11.42
N SER A 6 26.55 15.24 11.38
CA SER A 6 26.84 14.44 10.20
C SER A 6 25.95 13.19 10.20
N TYR A 7 25.03 13.08 9.23
CA TYR A 7 24.26 11.85 8.97
C TYR A 7 25.11 10.82 8.23
N ARG A 8 26.37 10.60 8.64
CA ARG A 8 27.19 9.49 8.14
C ARG A 8 26.70 8.17 8.74
N LEU A 9 25.43 7.85 8.50
CA LEU A 9 24.93 6.49 8.61
C LEU A 9 25.58 5.72 7.46
N VAL A 10 26.70 5.06 7.74
CA VAL A 10 27.19 3.98 6.89
C VAL A 10 26.32 2.79 7.25
N PRO A 11 25.37 2.36 6.39
CA PRO A 11 24.61 1.15 6.65
C PRO A 11 25.62 0.00 6.70
N ARG A 12 25.91 -0.46 7.92
CA ARG A 12 26.55 -1.75 8.10
C ARG A 12 25.45 -2.77 7.87
N GLY A 13 25.13 -3.04 6.59
CA GLY A 13 24.54 -4.33 6.22
C GLY A 13 25.35 -5.45 6.89
N VAL A 14 24.78 -6.65 7.05
CA VAL A 14 25.44 -7.79 7.70
C VAL A 14 26.93 -7.77 7.38
N LYS A 15 27.76 -7.43 8.39
CA LYS A 15 29.14 -6.91 8.25
C LYS A 15 29.76 -7.15 6.85
N ASN A 16 29.85 -6.07 6.05
CA ASN A 16 30.57 -5.97 4.77
C ASN A 16 29.80 -6.25 3.47
N TYR A 17 28.47 -6.38 3.49
CA TYR A 17 27.69 -6.48 2.25
C TYR A 17 26.76 -5.27 2.07
N PHE A 18 27.03 -4.48 1.02
CA PHE A 18 26.09 -3.50 0.48
C PHE A 18 25.30 -4.19 -0.62
N TYR A 19 24.00 -4.37 -0.42
CA TYR A 19 23.10 -4.84 -1.46
C TYR A 19 22.42 -3.61 -2.05
N ASN A 20 22.54 -3.44 -3.37
CA ASN A 20 21.74 -2.49 -4.13
C ASN A 20 20.54 -3.22 -4.72
N MET A 21 19.50 -2.49 -5.12
CA MET A 21 18.43 -3.06 -5.95
C MET A 21 18.87 -3.25 -7.41
N ASP A 22 20.18 -3.44 -7.66
CA ASP A 22 20.69 -3.64 -9.01
C ASP A 22 20.39 -5.07 -9.46
N ILE A 23 19.42 -5.15 -10.35
CA ILE A 23 18.77 -6.34 -10.86
C ILE A 23 19.10 -6.59 -12.34
N SER A 24 20.08 -5.85 -12.88
CA SER A 24 20.45 -5.84 -14.31
C SER A 24 20.76 -7.23 -14.91
N ASN A 25 21.09 -8.21 -14.07
CA ASN A 25 21.44 -9.59 -14.47
C ASN A 25 20.40 -10.67 -14.09
N ASP A 26 19.21 -10.31 -13.59
CA ASP A 26 18.16 -11.27 -13.24
C ASP A 26 17.25 -11.57 -14.45
N GLU A 27 17.42 -12.76 -15.04
CA GLU A 27 16.68 -13.24 -16.21
C GLU A 27 15.18 -13.49 -15.91
N GLU A 28 14.82 -13.77 -14.65
CA GLU A 28 13.41 -13.83 -14.22
C GLU A 28 12.78 -12.43 -14.32
N LEU A 29 13.54 -11.38 -14.02
CA LEU A 29 13.05 -10.01 -13.96
C LEU A 29 12.92 -9.35 -15.34
N LYS A 30 13.76 -9.70 -16.31
CA LYS A 30 13.56 -9.29 -17.73
C LYS A 30 12.21 -9.78 -18.27
N ASN A 31 11.85 -11.01 -17.96
CA ASN A 31 10.54 -11.57 -18.31
C ASN A 31 9.40 -10.85 -17.58
N VAL A 32 9.62 -10.45 -16.31
CA VAL A 32 8.67 -9.60 -15.57
C VAL A 32 8.48 -8.25 -16.26
N LYS A 33 9.56 -7.56 -16.64
CA LYS A 33 9.50 -6.24 -17.30
C LYS A 33 8.62 -6.26 -18.55
N GLU A 34 8.84 -7.22 -19.44
CA GLU A 34 8.02 -7.36 -20.67
C GLU A 34 6.57 -7.74 -20.36
N LYS A 35 6.35 -8.62 -19.37
CA LYS A 35 5.00 -8.97 -18.91
C LYS A 35 4.25 -7.75 -18.36
N ILE A 36 4.91 -6.91 -17.55
CA ILE A 36 4.31 -5.68 -17.01
C ILE A 36 4.03 -4.67 -18.12
N LYS A 37 4.98 -4.44 -19.04
CA LYS A 37 4.78 -3.55 -20.20
C LYS A 37 3.58 -3.97 -21.05
N SER A 38 3.49 -5.26 -21.38
CA SER A 38 2.37 -5.84 -22.11
C SER A 38 1.04 -5.65 -21.37
N LYS A 39 1.03 -5.91 -20.05
CA LYS A 39 -0.16 -5.77 -19.21
C LYS A 39 -0.63 -4.31 -19.10
N VAL A 40 0.28 -3.38 -18.88
CA VAL A 40 -0.01 -1.93 -18.81
C VAL A 40 -0.58 -1.46 -20.13
N SER A 41 0.06 -1.79 -21.26
CA SER A 41 -0.46 -1.46 -22.59
C SER A 41 -1.89 -1.95 -22.78
N PHE A 42 -2.19 -3.20 -22.40
CA PHE A 42 -3.55 -3.74 -22.46
C PHE A 42 -4.54 -2.96 -21.58
N LEU A 43 -4.15 -2.59 -20.35
CA LEU A 43 -4.99 -1.88 -19.39
C LEU A 43 -5.22 -0.41 -19.79
N THR A 44 -4.26 0.26 -20.42
CA THR A 44 -4.37 1.68 -20.80
C THR A 44 -4.95 1.90 -22.19
N ASN A 45 -5.07 0.84 -23.01
CA ASN A 45 -5.69 0.90 -24.33
C ASN A 45 -7.22 0.99 -24.22
N SER A 46 -7.76 2.16 -24.57
CA SER A 46 -9.19 2.37 -24.80
C SER A 46 -9.61 1.81 -26.16
N CYS A 47 -10.86 1.32 -26.27
CA CYS A 47 -11.43 0.87 -27.54
C CYS A 47 -11.61 2.02 -28.55
N ASP A 48 -11.67 3.27 -28.09
CA ASP A 48 -12.07 4.42 -28.91
C ASP A 48 -10.92 5.32 -29.37
N ASN A 49 -9.67 5.11 -28.92
CA ASN A 49 -8.56 6.01 -29.24
C ASN A 49 -7.25 5.28 -29.54
N LYS A 50 -6.93 5.15 -30.83
CA LYS A 50 -5.62 4.69 -31.34
C LYS A 50 -4.44 5.58 -30.90
N SER A 51 -4.69 6.77 -30.34
CA SER A 51 -3.67 7.74 -29.92
C SER A 51 -3.08 7.50 -28.52
N ASN A 52 -3.69 6.64 -27.68
CA ASN A 52 -3.14 6.29 -26.37
C ASN A 52 -2.00 5.26 -26.44
N LEU A 53 -1.82 4.58 -27.58
CA LEU A 53 -0.75 3.59 -27.77
C LEU A 53 0.67 4.18 -27.64
N ASN A 54 0.84 5.49 -27.81
CA ASN A 54 2.16 6.13 -27.81
C ASN A 54 2.69 6.56 -26.43
N TYR A 55 1.86 6.53 -25.38
CA TYR A 55 2.32 6.93 -24.03
C TYR A 55 2.96 5.76 -23.29
N ALA A 56 2.34 4.57 -23.33
CA ALA A 56 2.81 3.37 -22.64
C ALA A 56 4.07 2.73 -23.27
N SER A 57 4.43 3.08 -24.50
CA SER A 57 5.62 2.55 -25.18
C SER A 57 6.92 3.30 -24.86
N ASN A 58 6.85 4.47 -24.24
CA ASN A 58 7.98 5.40 -24.13
C ASN A 58 8.61 5.53 -22.73
N ILE A 59 8.08 4.88 -21.69
CA ILE A 59 8.71 4.86 -20.36
C ILE A 59 9.45 3.54 -20.17
N ASP A 60 10.75 3.64 -19.86
CA ASP A 60 11.54 2.49 -19.45
C ASP A 60 11.32 2.21 -17.95
N TYR A 61 10.18 1.61 -17.63
CA TYR A 61 9.86 1.18 -16.27
C TYR A 61 10.76 0.00 -15.86
N GLU A 62 11.39 0.11 -14.70
CA GLU A 62 12.16 -0.97 -14.09
C GLU A 62 11.34 -1.63 -12.98
N PRO A 63 11.06 -2.95 -13.07
CA PRO A 63 10.28 -3.65 -12.05
C PRO A 63 10.93 -3.59 -10.67
N ILE A 64 10.08 -3.52 -9.64
CA ILE A 64 10.49 -3.44 -8.24
C ILE A 64 10.51 -4.85 -7.66
N ASP A 65 11.59 -5.22 -6.96
CA ASP A 65 11.62 -6.47 -6.20
C ASP A 65 10.89 -6.30 -4.85
N TRP A 66 9.58 -6.54 -4.87
CA TRP A 66 8.70 -6.34 -3.70
C TRP A 66 8.97 -7.27 -2.51
N HIS A 67 9.84 -8.28 -2.66
CA HIS A 67 10.11 -9.30 -1.63
C HIS A 67 11.54 -9.24 -1.10
N ILE A 68 12.28 -8.16 -1.36
CA ILE A 68 13.66 -8.00 -0.87
C ILE A 68 13.74 -7.04 0.32
N ASP A 69 14.54 -7.39 1.32
CA ASP A 69 15.18 -6.42 2.20
C ASP A 69 16.48 -5.96 1.55
N PHE A 70 16.42 -4.85 0.82
CA PHE A 70 17.59 -4.31 0.11
C PHE A 70 18.74 -3.89 1.05
N LYS A 71 18.52 -3.77 2.37
CA LYS A 71 19.60 -3.46 3.31
C LYS A 71 20.47 -4.68 3.59
N SER A 72 19.88 -5.87 3.58
CA SER A 72 20.54 -7.15 3.90
C SER A 72 20.68 -8.09 2.71
N GLY A 73 20.02 -7.79 1.58
CA GLY A 73 19.95 -8.67 0.41
C GLY A 73 19.05 -9.89 0.59
N TYR A 74 18.42 -10.04 1.76
CA TYR A 74 17.54 -11.18 2.03
C TYR A 74 16.25 -11.06 1.20
N ARG A 75 15.93 -12.12 0.46
CA ARG A 75 14.74 -12.19 -0.40
C ARG A 75 13.79 -13.27 0.10
N TRP A 76 12.54 -12.89 0.36
CA TRP A 76 11.47 -13.85 0.65
C TRP A 76 10.91 -14.45 -0.64
N ASP A 77 10.59 -15.74 -0.62
CA ASP A 77 9.98 -16.39 -1.78
C ASP A 77 8.51 -15.98 -1.93
N LYS A 78 8.20 -15.29 -3.04
CA LYS A 78 6.85 -14.85 -3.41
C LYS A 78 5.85 -15.99 -3.61
N LYS A 79 6.30 -17.25 -3.73
CA LYS A 79 5.47 -18.46 -3.85
C LYS A 79 5.16 -19.11 -2.51
N THR A 80 5.74 -18.64 -1.41
CA THR A 80 5.46 -19.18 -0.08
C THR A 80 4.13 -18.63 0.45
N TRP A 81 3.24 -19.51 0.91
CA TRP A 81 1.98 -19.10 1.55
C TRP A 81 2.25 -18.18 2.73
N TYR A 82 1.54 -17.05 2.85
CA TYR A 82 1.88 -15.98 3.81
C TYR A 82 2.01 -16.46 5.25
N LYS A 83 1.13 -17.37 5.72
CA LYS A 83 1.20 -17.91 7.09
C LYS A 83 2.42 -18.81 7.34
N ARG A 84 3.15 -19.20 6.30
CA ARG A 84 4.38 -20.00 6.38
C ARG A 84 5.65 -19.17 6.21
N ILE A 85 5.53 -17.88 5.92
CA ILE A 85 6.66 -16.97 5.85
C ILE A 85 7.31 -16.87 7.24
N LYS A 86 8.62 -17.12 7.29
CA LYS A 86 9.42 -16.98 8.51
C LYS A 86 10.16 -15.64 8.46
N TYR A 87 10.19 -14.93 9.59
CA TYR A 87 10.89 -13.65 9.74
C TYR A 87 11.24 -13.40 11.20
N GLY A 88 12.18 -12.48 11.45
CA GLY A 88 12.66 -12.16 12.80
C GLY A 88 13.67 -13.16 13.40
N HIS A 89 14.10 -14.17 12.63
CA HIS A 89 15.07 -15.18 13.08
C HIS A 89 16.49 -14.96 12.55
N THR A 90 16.65 -14.15 11.50
CA THR A 90 17.94 -13.92 10.84
C THR A 90 18.47 -12.54 11.24
N LEU A 91 19.67 -12.49 11.81
CA LEU A 91 20.28 -11.23 12.28
C LEU A 91 20.48 -10.26 11.11
N GLY A 92 20.03 -9.02 11.28
CA GLY A 92 20.19 -7.95 10.29
C GLY A 92 19.17 -7.96 9.15
N VAL A 93 18.27 -8.95 9.09
CA VAL A 93 17.16 -9.00 8.13
C VAL A 93 15.95 -8.29 8.71
N ASP A 94 15.41 -7.34 7.97
CA ASP A 94 14.28 -6.51 8.39
C ASP A 94 13.09 -6.65 7.44
N ILE A 95 12.07 -7.39 7.89
CA ILE A 95 10.82 -7.58 7.13
C ILE A 95 10.06 -6.27 6.88
N LYS A 96 10.33 -5.23 7.69
CA LYS A 96 9.68 -3.92 7.48
C LYS A 96 10.10 -3.29 6.17
N VAL A 97 11.27 -3.64 5.61
CA VAL A 97 11.73 -3.05 4.34
C VAL A 97 10.75 -3.32 3.17
N PRO A 98 10.44 -4.57 2.81
CA PRO A 98 9.44 -4.84 1.76
C PRO A 98 8.03 -4.38 2.16
N TRP A 99 7.66 -4.42 3.45
CA TRP A 99 6.36 -3.96 3.92
C TRP A 99 6.17 -2.45 3.74
N GLU A 100 7.10 -1.61 4.19
CA GLU A 100 7.04 -0.15 4.06
C GLU A 100 6.99 0.26 2.58
N LEU A 101 7.79 -0.38 1.72
CA LEU A 101 7.75 -0.15 0.28
C LEU A 101 6.36 -0.50 -0.30
N SER A 102 5.81 -1.64 0.11
CA SER A 102 4.48 -2.10 -0.29
C SER A 102 3.33 -1.32 0.36
N ARG A 103 3.58 -0.35 1.25
CA ARG A 103 2.51 0.53 1.77
C ARG A 103 2.13 1.63 0.80
N PHE A 104 2.94 1.92 -0.23
CA PHE A 104 2.64 2.93 -1.26
C PHE A 104 2.39 4.36 -0.72
N GLN A 105 2.97 4.72 0.43
CA GLN A 105 2.77 6.04 1.02
C GLN A 105 3.21 7.19 0.08
N TYR A 106 4.21 6.92 -0.77
CA TYR A 106 4.74 7.87 -1.74
C TYR A 106 3.79 8.15 -2.92
N LEU A 107 2.76 7.33 -3.15
CA LEU A 107 1.81 7.55 -4.26
C LEU A 107 1.00 8.84 -4.09
N ILE A 108 0.86 9.34 -2.86
CA ILE A 108 0.21 10.63 -2.61
C ILE A 108 1.04 11.77 -3.23
N ALA A 109 2.36 11.76 -3.04
CA ALA A 109 3.25 12.75 -3.65
C ALA A 109 3.26 12.64 -5.19
N LEU A 110 3.24 11.40 -5.72
CA LEU A 110 3.13 11.14 -7.16
C LEU A 110 1.82 11.70 -7.74
N GLY A 111 0.69 11.46 -7.06
CA GLY A 111 -0.61 11.97 -7.45
C GLY A 111 -0.71 13.50 -7.37
N GLN A 112 -0.12 14.11 -6.33
CA GLN A 112 -0.02 15.57 -6.23
C GLN A 112 0.77 16.16 -7.40
N ALA A 113 1.89 15.53 -7.77
CA ALA A 113 2.67 15.95 -8.93
C ALA A 113 1.81 15.94 -10.21
N TYR A 114 1.04 14.86 -10.46
CA TYR A 114 0.10 14.82 -11.57
C TYR A 114 -0.96 15.92 -11.52
N VAL A 115 -1.56 16.17 -10.35
CA VAL A 115 -2.60 17.21 -10.22
C VAL A 115 -2.06 18.61 -10.54
N ILE A 116 -0.82 18.89 -10.13
CA ILE A 116 -0.15 20.19 -10.34
C ILE A 116 0.29 20.34 -11.80
N THR A 117 0.94 19.33 -12.38
CA THR A 117 1.59 19.44 -13.70
C THR A 117 0.70 19.01 -14.86
N ARG A 118 -0.29 18.15 -14.61
CA ARG A 118 -1.07 17.41 -15.61
C ARG A 118 -0.23 16.55 -16.56
N ASP A 119 0.99 16.21 -16.15
CA ASP A 119 1.90 15.37 -16.93
C ASP A 119 1.57 13.89 -16.72
N GLU A 120 1.15 13.23 -17.80
CA GLU A 120 0.71 11.83 -17.79
C GLU A 120 1.83 10.84 -17.46
N LYS A 121 3.11 11.26 -17.43
CA LYS A 121 4.19 10.40 -16.94
C LYS A 121 3.95 9.93 -15.49
N TYR A 122 3.33 10.78 -14.67
CA TYR A 122 3.02 10.44 -13.27
C TYR A 122 1.87 9.43 -13.18
N SER A 123 0.84 9.58 -14.01
CA SER A 123 -0.25 8.61 -14.14
C SER A 123 0.28 7.28 -14.65
N LEU A 124 1.17 7.30 -15.64
CA LEU A 124 1.75 6.11 -16.22
C LEU A 124 2.64 5.37 -15.22
N GLU A 125 3.49 6.08 -14.47
CA GLU A 125 4.30 5.51 -13.38
C GLU A 125 3.43 4.86 -12.30
N TYR A 126 2.34 5.53 -11.89
CA TYR A 126 1.36 4.98 -10.97
C TYR A 126 0.77 3.65 -11.47
N ILE A 127 0.38 3.59 -12.74
CA ILE A 127 -0.19 2.40 -13.37
C ILE A 127 0.85 1.26 -13.45
N TYR A 128 2.09 1.58 -13.79
CA TYR A 128 3.19 0.61 -13.83
C TYR A 128 3.41 -0.03 -12.46
N GLN A 129 3.60 0.78 -11.42
CA GLN A 129 3.93 0.25 -10.10
C GLN A 129 2.79 -0.58 -9.49
N ILE A 130 1.54 -0.19 -9.69
CA ILE A 130 0.37 -0.97 -9.24
C ILE A 130 0.28 -2.28 -10.02
N THR A 131 0.45 -2.24 -11.34
CA THR A 131 0.39 -3.45 -12.16
C THR A 131 1.52 -4.40 -11.77
N ASP A 132 2.73 -3.88 -11.60
CA ASP A 132 3.90 -4.63 -11.15
C ASP A 132 3.65 -5.30 -9.80
N TRP A 133 3.17 -4.54 -8.82
CA TRP A 133 2.85 -5.09 -7.50
C TRP A 133 1.81 -6.21 -7.58
N ILE A 134 0.71 -6.01 -8.31
CA ILE A 134 -0.37 -6.99 -8.42
C ILE A 134 0.12 -8.28 -9.09
N GLU A 135 0.95 -8.17 -10.12
CA GLU A 135 1.50 -9.33 -10.84
C GLU A 135 2.59 -10.07 -10.04
N ASN A 136 3.31 -9.39 -9.14
CA ASN A 136 4.38 -9.98 -8.32
C ASN A 136 3.99 -10.31 -6.87
N ASN A 137 2.79 -9.95 -6.43
CA ASN A 137 2.29 -10.24 -5.08
C ASN A 137 0.96 -11.00 -5.14
N PRO A 138 0.98 -12.27 -5.60
CA PRO A 138 -0.23 -13.08 -5.68
C PRO A 138 -0.96 -13.12 -4.32
N PRO A 139 -2.30 -13.05 -4.30
CA PRO A 139 -3.07 -13.00 -3.06
C PRO A 139 -2.66 -14.08 -2.09
N TRP A 140 -2.34 -13.67 -0.85
CA TRP A 140 -1.94 -14.56 0.25
C TRP A 140 -0.61 -15.31 0.05
N PHE A 141 0.24 -14.89 -0.88
CA PHE A 141 1.57 -15.47 -1.07
C PHE A 141 2.65 -14.40 -1.01
N GLY A 142 3.80 -14.76 -0.43
CA GLY A 142 4.91 -13.87 -0.19
C GLY A 142 4.74 -13.00 1.06
N VAL A 143 5.75 -12.17 1.28
CA VAL A 143 5.95 -11.44 2.54
C VAL A 143 4.90 -10.34 2.76
N ASN A 144 4.39 -9.74 1.68
CA ASN A 144 3.51 -8.55 1.73
C ASN A 144 2.06 -8.83 2.16
N TRP A 145 1.72 -10.08 2.43
CA TRP A 145 0.41 -10.52 2.93
C TRP A 145 0.46 -11.01 4.38
N VAL A 146 1.60 -10.90 5.06
CA VAL A 146 1.82 -11.48 6.40
C VAL A 146 1.14 -10.69 7.51
N CYS A 147 1.26 -9.36 7.50
CA CYS A 147 0.69 -8.48 8.52
C CYS A 147 -0.52 -7.74 7.95
N THR A 148 -1.66 -7.83 8.63
CA THR A 148 -2.94 -7.27 8.15
C THR A 148 -2.90 -5.75 8.17
N MET A 149 -2.25 -5.14 9.16
CA MET A 149 -2.01 -3.70 9.24
C MET A 149 -1.33 -3.19 7.96
N ASP A 150 -0.28 -3.87 7.50
CA ASP A 150 0.44 -3.51 6.27
C ASP A 150 -0.45 -3.65 5.02
N VAL A 151 -1.30 -4.68 4.97
CA VAL A 151 -2.31 -4.88 3.92
C VAL A 151 -3.35 -3.75 3.91
N ALA A 152 -3.79 -3.33 5.09
CA ALA A 152 -4.80 -2.30 5.28
C ALA A 152 -4.28 -0.90 4.93
N ILE A 153 -3.07 -0.54 5.38
CA ILE A 153 -2.42 0.73 5.03
C ILE A 153 -2.17 0.80 3.52
N ARG A 154 -1.66 -0.27 2.90
CA ARG A 154 -1.50 -0.36 1.45
C ARG A 154 -2.81 -0.07 0.73
N ALA A 155 -3.89 -0.75 1.13
CA ALA A 155 -5.18 -0.58 0.48
C ALA A 155 -5.72 0.84 0.63
N ALA A 156 -5.60 1.46 1.82
CA ALA A 156 -5.99 2.85 2.03
C ALA A 156 -5.23 3.81 1.10
N ASN A 157 -3.91 3.66 1.00
CA ASN A 157 -3.08 4.50 0.14
C ASN A 157 -3.39 4.31 -1.35
N LEU A 158 -3.63 3.07 -1.79
CA LEU A 158 -4.06 2.79 -3.17
C LEU A 158 -5.41 3.44 -3.49
N VAL A 159 -6.41 3.29 -2.61
CA VAL A 159 -7.74 3.89 -2.81
C VAL A 159 -7.66 5.41 -2.83
N LEU A 160 -6.93 6.01 -1.88
CA LEU A 160 -6.77 7.46 -1.80
C LEU A 160 -6.01 8.01 -3.01
N SER A 161 -4.91 7.38 -3.41
CA SER A 161 -4.07 7.85 -4.52
C SER A 161 -4.80 7.83 -5.87
N LEU A 162 -5.69 6.85 -6.12
CA LEU A 162 -6.52 6.82 -7.33
C LEU A 162 -7.31 8.13 -7.55
N SER A 163 -7.75 8.78 -6.48
CA SER A 163 -8.53 10.03 -6.57
C SER A 163 -7.78 11.19 -7.23
N PHE A 164 -6.44 11.21 -7.16
CA PHE A 164 -5.60 12.21 -7.81
C PHE A 164 -5.57 12.04 -9.33
N PHE A 165 -5.67 10.80 -9.80
CA PHE A 165 -5.53 10.44 -11.21
C PHE A 165 -6.87 10.38 -11.96
N LYS A 166 -8.00 10.70 -11.32
CA LYS A 166 -9.35 10.58 -11.92
C LYS A 166 -9.54 11.28 -13.28
N ASN A 167 -8.75 12.31 -13.56
CA ASN A 167 -8.82 13.06 -14.82
C ASN A 167 -7.79 12.60 -15.87
N SER A 168 -6.96 11.60 -15.56
CA SER A 168 -5.98 11.06 -16.50
C SER A 168 -6.69 10.22 -17.54
N LYS A 169 -6.30 10.39 -18.81
CA LYS A 169 -6.83 9.59 -19.93
C LYS A 169 -6.34 8.14 -19.92
N LEU A 170 -5.36 7.82 -19.06
CA LEU A 170 -4.81 6.47 -18.90
C LEU A 170 -5.60 5.65 -17.87
N ILE A 171 -6.45 6.28 -17.06
CA ILE A 171 -7.37 5.60 -16.15
C ILE A 171 -8.59 5.13 -16.94
N THR A 172 -8.50 3.93 -17.51
CA THR A 172 -9.58 3.31 -18.29
C THR A 172 -10.47 2.42 -17.41
N ASP A 173 -11.65 2.04 -17.92
CA ASP A 173 -12.53 1.07 -17.26
C ASP A 173 -11.86 -0.30 -17.03
N LYS A 174 -10.99 -0.74 -17.96
CA LYS A 174 -10.24 -1.99 -17.80
C LYS A 174 -9.28 -1.91 -16.62
N LEU A 175 -8.57 -0.78 -16.49
CA LEU A 175 -7.69 -0.54 -15.36
C LEU A 175 -8.48 -0.45 -14.06
N LEU A 176 -9.59 0.29 -14.05
CA LEU A 176 -10.45 0.43 -12.87
C LEU A 176 -11.01 -0.92 -12.42
N PHE A 177 -11.45 -1.78 -13.35
CA PHE A 177 -11.89 -3.13 -13.02
C PHE A 177 -10.76 -3.98 -12.42
N TYR A 178 -9.57 -3.93 -13.03
CA TYR A 178 -8.39 -4.65 -12.53
C TYR A 178 -7.97 -4.19 -11.13
N PHE A 179 -7.93 -2.87 -10.91
CA PHE A 179 -7.64 -2.23 -9.64
C PHE A 179 -8.68 -2.60 -8.58
N THR A 180 -9.97 -2.43 -8.88
CA THR A 180 -11.07 -2.71 -7.94
C THR A 180 -11.11 -4.19 -7.55
N LYS A 181 -10.82 -5.12 -8.47
CA LYS A 181 -10.65 -6.54 -8.13
C LYS A 181 -9.53 -6.75 -7.11
N ASN A 182 -8.41 -6.07 -7.26
CA ASN A 182 -7.31 -6.14 -6.30
C ASN A 182 -7.70 -5.58 -4.92
N ILE A 183 -8.37 -4.42 -4.87
CA ILE A 183 -8.88 -3.84 -3.61
C ILE A 183 -9.90 -4.77 -2.94
N TYR A 184 -10.79 -5.42 -3.69
CA TYR A 184 -11.72 -6.41 -3.15
C TYR A 184 -10.99 -7.55 -2.43
N ILE A 185 -9.90 -8.05 -3.02
CA ILE A 185 -9.06 -9.09 -2.41
C ILE A 185 -8.43 -8.59 -1.11
N HIS A 186 -7.95 -7.34 -1.06
CA HIS A 186 -7.44 -6.73 0.18
C HIS A 186 -8.52 -6.69 1.26
N GLY A 187 -9.73 -6.22 0.93
CA GLY A 187 -10.85 -6.20 1.88
C GLY A 187 -11.21 -7.59 2.40
N LYS A 188 -11.19 -8.61 1.52
CA LYS A 188 -11.38 -10.01 1.92
C LYS A 188 -10.24 -10.53 2.80
N HIS A 189 -9.01 -10.12 2.57
CA HIS A 189 -7.90 -10.49 3.44
C HIS A 189 -8.09 -9.90 4.84
N ILE A 190 -8.34 -8.60 4.92
CA ILE A 190 -8.47 -7.85 6.18
C ILE A 190 -9.58 -8.42 7.04
N ILE A 191 -10.80 -8.56 6.50
CA ILE A 191 -11.95 -9.02 7.30
C ILE A 191 -11.77 -10.45 7.84
N ASN A 192 -10.94 -11.27 7.19
CA ASN A 192 -10.68 -12.65 7.61
C ASN A 192 -9.42 -12.81 8.48
N ASN A 193 -8.65 -11.74 8.70
CA ASN A 193 -7.39 -11.77 9.45
C ASN A 193 -7.22 -10.55 10.36
N LEU A 194 -8.32 -10.01 10.87
CA LEU A 194 -8.28 -8.90 11.83
C LEU A 194 -7.34 -9.23 12.99
N GLU A 195 -6.41 -8.34 13.28
CA GLU A 195 -5.41 -8.44 14.37
C GLU A 195 -6.06 -8.11 15.73
N TYR A 196 -7.21 -8.72 16.00
CA TYR A 196 -7.99 -8.56 17.22
C TYR A 196 -7.50 -9.48 18.33
N GLY A 197 -7.32 -8.93 19.52
CA GLY A 197 -6.94 -9.67 20.73
C GLY A 197 -7.55 -9.05 22.00
N PRO A 198 -7.26 -9.62 23.19
CA PRO A 198 -7.71 -9.06 24.47
C PRO A 198 -7.35 -7.58 24.63
N ILE A 199 -6.11 -7.25 24.24
CA ILE A 199 -5.63 -5.88 24.07
C ILE A 199 -5.44 -5.68 22.57
N THR A 200 -6.13 -4.68 22.03
CA THR A 200 -6.00 -4.24 20.64
C THR A 200 -5.02 -3.07 20.62
N SER A 201 -4.25 -2.96 19.54
CA SER A 201 -3.22 -1.94 19.35
C SER A 201 -3.47 -1.15 18.07
N ASN A 202 -2.50 -0.31 17.70
CA ASN A 202 -2.45 0.34 16.39
C ASN A 202 -2.58 -0.62 15.18
N HIS A 203 -2.28 -1.91 15.34
CA HIS A 203 -2.48 -2.92 14.28
C HIS A 203 -3.96 -3.10 13.95
N TYR A 204 -4.79 -3.46 14.94
CA TYR A 204 -6.23 -3.62 14.73
C TYR A 204 -6.89 -2.31 14.27
N LEU A 205 -6.44 -1.18 14.82
CA LEU A 205 -6.93 0.13 14.39
C LEU A 205 -6.59 0.39 12.90
N SER A 206 -5.41 -0.01 12.45
CA SER A 206 -5.03 0.09 11.03
C SER A 206 -5.87 -0.81 10.14
N ASP A 207 -6.18 -2.04 10.59
CA ASP A 207 -7.03 -2.98 9.86
C ASP A 207 -8.40 -2.37 9.54
N ILE A 208 -9.09 -1.90 10.57
CA ILE A 208 -10.43 -1.30 10.42
C ILE A 208 -10.37 0.03 9.66
N SER A 209 -9.27 0.79 9.80
CA SER A 209 -9.04 2.02 9.05
C SER A 209 -8.95 1.74 7.55
N GLY A 210 -8.11 0.79 7.13
CA GLY A 210 -8.00 0.41 5.72
C GLY A 210 -9.31 -0.15 5.17
N LEU A 211 -10.02 -0.96 5.96
CA LEU A 211 -11.33 -1.49 5.58
C LEU A 211 -12.36 -0.38 5.32
N LEU A 212 -12.33 0.71 6.10
CA LEU A 212 -13.20 1.86 5.89
C LEU A 212 -12.95 2.53 4.52
N PHE A 213 -11.69 2.77 4.16
CA PHE A 213 -11.36 3.33 2.84
C PHE A 213 -11.79 2.40 1.71
N ILE A 214 -11.53 1.10 1.83
CA ILE A 214 -11.97 0.10 0.86
C ILE A 214 -13.48 0.12 0.67
N SER A 215 -14.24 0.23 1.77
CA SER A 215 -15.70 0.10 1.75
C SER A 215 -16.39 1.13 0.87
N GLU A 216 -15.77 2.30 0.66
CA GLU A 216 -16.32 3.36 -0.17
C GLU A 216 -16.36 2.98 -1.66
N LEU A 217 -15.33 2.29 -2.16
CA LEU A 217 -15.32 1.77 -3.54
C LEU A 217 -16.41 0.72 -3.80
N PHE A 218 -16.98 0.15 -2.74
CA PHE A 218 -18.01 -0.87 -2.81
C PHE A 218 -19.34 -0.42 -2.17
N SER A 219 -19.56 0.88 -2.00
CA SER A 219 -20.72 1.45 -1.29
C SER A 219 -22.07 1.07 -1.92
N GLU A 220 -22.10 0.82 -3.23
CA GLU A 220 -23.27 0.35 -3.97
C GLU A 220 -23.62 -1.13 -3.68
N PHE A 221 -22.67 -1.91 -3.14
CA PHE A 221 -22.86 -3.31 -2.81
C PHE A 221 -23.16 -3.51 -1.32
N ASP A 222 -24.00 -4.52 -1.01
CA ASP A 222 -24.31 -4.88 0.38
C ASP A 222 -23.07 -5.19 1.23
N MET A 223 -22.09 -5.84 0.61
CA MET A 223 -20.83 -6.18 1.26
C MET A 223 -20.07 -4.91 1.66
N GLY A 224 -19.95 -3.91 0.78
CA GLY A 224 -19.25 -2.66 1.09
C GLY A 224 -19.96 -1.87 2.18
N ARG A 225 -21.29 -1.79 2.14
CA ARG A 225 -22.09 -1.21 3.23
C ARG A 225 -21.86 -1.90 4.58
N LYS A 226 -21.79 -3.24 4.59
CA LYS A 226 -21.48 -4.02 5.80
C LYS A 226 -20.08 -3.72 6.33
N TRP A 227 -19.07 -3.67 5.45
CA TRP A 227 -17.70 -3.30 5.82
C TRP A 227 -17.62 -1.88 6.38
N LYS A 228 -18.27 -0.91 5.75
CA LYS A 228 -18.35 0.48 6.21
C LYS A 228 -18.95 0.58 7.61
N LYS A 229 -20.12 -0.04 7.82
CA LYS A 229 -20.82 -0.05 9.10
C LYS A 229 -19.97 -0.71 10.20
N PHE A 230 -19.33 -1.83 9.89
CA PHE A 230 -18.43 -2.51 10.82
C PHE A 230 -17.24 -1.62 11.18
N ALA A 231 -16.53 -1.07 10.20
CA ALA A 231 -15.34 -0.25 10.41
C ALA A 231 -15.65 1.01 11.24
N ILE A 232 -16.74 1.73 10.94
CA ILE A 232 -17.16 2.91 11.74
C ILE A 232 -17.47 2.53 13.18
N LYS A 233 -18.19 1.43 13.41
CA LYS A 233 -18.53 0.97 14.75
C LYS A 233 -17.27 0.65 15.55
N GLU A 234 -16.34 -0.10 14.97
CA GLU A 234 -15.11 -0.49 15.64
C GLU A 234 -14.17 0.72 15.83
N LEU A 235 -14.12 1.67 14.89
CA LEU A 235 -13.34 2.91 15.06
C LEU A 235 -13.79 3.70 16.30
N LYS A 236 -15.10 3.86 16.49
CA LYS A 236 -15.67 4.54 17.67
C LYS A 236 -15.33 3.79 18.97
N LYS A 237 -15.41 2.46 18.95
CA LYS A 237 -15.07 1.61 20.11
C LYS A 237 -13.58 1.69 20.46
N GLU A 238 -12.71 1.61 19.47
CA GLU A 238 -11.26 1.67 19.69
C GLU A 238 -10.80 3.06 20.12
N MET A 239 -11.44 4.13 19.67
CA MET A 239 -11.16 5.48 20.18
C MET A 239 -11.40 5.59 21.68
N ALA A 240 -12.54 5.07 22.18
CA ALA A 240 -12.85 5.06 23.61
C ALA A 240 -11.97 4.10 24.42
N LYS A 241 -11.36 3.10 23.77
CA LYS A 241 -10.50 2.10 24.43
C LYS A 241 -9.03 2.53 24.48
N GLN A 242 -8.53 3.14 23.41
CA GLN A 242 -7.11 3.38 23.19
C GLN A 242 -6.68 4.80 23.58
N VAL A 243 -7.62 5.75 23.72
CA VAL A 243 -7.31 7.15 24.05
C VAL A 243 -7.87 7.50 25.43
N TYR A 244 -7.01 7.99 26.32
CA TYR A 244 -7.39 8.45 27.65
C TYR A 244 -8.15 9.78 27.62
N ASP A 245 -8.77 10.16 28.75
CA ASP A 245 -9.52 11.41 28.90
C ASP A 245 -8.67 12.68 28.65
N ASP A 246 -7.34 12.57 28.80
CA ASP A 246 -6.38 13.64 28.49
C ASP A 246 -5.95 13.67 27.00
N GLY A 247 -6.45 12.74 26.20
CA GLY A 247 -6.17 12.63 24.76
C GLY A 247 -4.94 11.80 24.40
N VAL A 248 -4.23 11.22 25.36
CA VAL A 248 -3.01 10.43 25.10
C VAL A 248 -3.37 8.99 24.74
N ASP A 249 -2.62 8.43 23.80
CA ASP A 249 -2.74 7.02 23.40
C ASP A 249 -2.15 6.08 24.46
N PHE A 250 -2.82 4.95 24.70
CA PHE A 250 -2.49 4.02 25.78
C PHE A 250 -1.13 3.32 25.61
N GLU A 251 -0.57 3.24 24.40
CA GLU A 251 0.74 2.58 24.18
C GLU A 251 1.92 3.43 24.70
N ALA A 252 1.68 4.65 25.19
CA ALA A 252 2.65 5.55 25.81
C ALA A 252 3.93 5.77 24.96
N SER A 253 3.77 5.77 23.63
CA SER A 253 4.83 5.97 22.63
C SER A 253 4.46 7.14 21.74
N THR A 254 5.33 8.14 21.62
CA THR A 254 5.08 9.31 20.76
C THR A 254 4.94 8.93 19.29
N CYS A 255 5.67 7.90 18.83
CA CYS A 255 5.56 7.38 17.47
C CYS A 255 4.19 6.74 17.22
N TYR A 256 3.69 5.93 18.17
CA TYR A 256 2.38 5.28 18.02
C TYR A 256 1.24 6.27 18.25
N HIS A 257 1.39 7.20 19.18
CA HIS A 257 0.43 8.29 19.36
C HIS A 257 0.20 9.07 18.06
N ARG A 258 1.26 9.43 17.33
CA ARG A 258 1.13 10.08 16.02
C ARG A 258 0.39 9.19 15.02
N LEU A 259 0.74 7.91 14.92
CA LEU A 259 0.08 6.98 14.00
C LEU A 259 -1.42 6.84 14.32
N VAL A 260 -1.75 6.60 15.59
CA VAL A 260 -3.13 6.45 16.07
C VAL A 260 -3.94 7.71 15.82
N LEU A 261 -3.35 8.88 16.07
CA LEU A 261 -3.95 10.17 15.75
C LEU A 261 -4.28 10.29 14.25
N GLU A 262 -3.33 9.98 13.37
CA GLU A 262 -3.54 10.03 11.92
C GLU A 262 -4.64 9.05 11.47
N LEU A 263 -4.65 7.83 12.00
CA LEU A 263 -5.68 6.83 11.71
C LEU A 263 -7.07 7.33 12.09
N PHE A 264 -7.24 7.81 13.33
CA PHE A 264 -8.54 8.36 13.76
C PHE A 264 -8.94 9.61 12.99
N PHE A 265 -8.02 10.55 12.78
CA PHE A 265 -8.30 11.82 12.12
C PHE A 265 -8.75 11.61 10.67
N TYR A 266 -7.96 10.88 9.87
CA TYR A 266 -8.27 10.69 8.46
C TYR A 266 -9.50 9.80 8.25
N CYS A 267 -9.69 8.74 9.04
CA CYS A 267 -10.89 7.91 8.96
C CYS A 267 -12.15 8.69 9.34
N THR A 268 -12.08 9.51 10.40
CA THR A 268 -13.19 10.37 10.81
C THR A 268 -13.54 11.39 9.74
N LEU A 269 -12.53 12.09 9.21
CA LEU A 269 -12.72 13.07 8.14
C LEU A 269 -13.32 12.42 6.89
N PHE A 270 -12.81 11.25 6.52
CA PHE A 270 -13.30 10.48 5.38
C PHE A 270 -14.75 10.04 5.59
N ALA A 271 -15.09 9.54 6.78
CA ALA A 271 -16.44 9.13 7.10
C ALA A 271 -17.41 10.31 7.08
N ILE A 272 -17.07 11.47 7.68
CA ILE A 272 -17.93 12.66 7.67
C ILE A 272 -18.20 13.14 6.24
N LYS A 273 -17.18 13.15 5.37
CA LYS A 273 -17.35 13.60 3.98
C LYS A 273 -18.20 12.66 3.13
N ASN A 274 -18.18 11.35 3.41
CA ASN A 274 -18.89 10.34 2.63
C ASN A 274 -20.12 9.76 3.34
N SER A 275 -20.45 10.23 4.54
CA SER A 275 -21.59 9.79 5.36
C SER A 275 -21.94 10.84 6.43
N PRO A 276 -22.99 11.65 6.19
CA PRO A 276 -23.46 12.66 7.16
C PRO A 276 -23.83 12.09 8.54
N GLU A 277 -24.12 10.79 8.62
CA GLU A 277 -24.47 10.04 9.84
C GLU A 277 -23.29 9.83 10.82
N PHE A 278 -22.07 10.28 10.50
CA PHE A 278 -20.93 10.13 11.41
C PHE A 278 -21.00 11.08 12.62
N LYS A 279 -21.72 12.20 12.50
CA LYS A 279 -21.94 13.19 13.57
C LYS A 279 -22.70 12.61 14.76
#